data_AF-A0AAF0UTK4-F1
#
_entry.id   AF-A0AAF0UTK4-F1
#
_cell.length_a   1.000
_cell.length_b   1.000
_cell.length_c   1.000
_cell.angle_alpha   90.00
_cell.angle_beta   90.00
_cell.angle_gamma   90.00
#
_symmetry.space_group_name_H-M   'P 1'
#
loop_
_entity.id
_entity.type
_entity.pdbx_description
1 polymer ?
#
loop_
_entity_poly.entity_id
_entity_poly.type
_entity_poly.pdbx_seq_one_letter_code
_entity_poly.pdbx_strand_id
1 'polypeptide(L)'
;PTKIKCFTWQVCRRACLTHEKLKKRGFEIVARCFFCHEKEETNSHLFLHCRVSSQVWHMFYNLLQKSWVMPEHTTDLLTCWMRRGGS
;
A
#
# COMPACT_ATOMS: atom_id res chain seq x y z
N PRO A 1 1.25 -12.36 -14.66
CA PRO A 1 -0.20 -12.37 -14.34
C PRO A 1 -0.52 -12.90 -12.92
N THR A 2 -0.18 -14.15 -12.59
CA THR A 2 -0.54 -14.77 -11.30
C THR A 2 0.18 -14.16 -10.10
N LYS A 3 1.48 -13.88 -10.22
CA LYS A 3 2.27 -13.24 -9.15
C LYS A 3 1.69 -11.90 -8.70
N ILE A 4 1.28 -11.07 -9.67
CA ILE A 4 0.65 -9.76 -9.41
C ILE A 4 -0.67 -9.96 -8.66
N LYS A 5 -1.55 -10.87 -9.13
CA LYS A 5 -2.83 -11.17 -8.47
C LYS A 5 -2.64 -11.67 -7.03
N CYS A 6 -1.70 -12.59 -6.81
CA CYS A 6 -1.37 -13.10 -5.48
C CYS A 6 -0.84 -11.99 -4.56
N PHE A 7 0.02 -11.13 -5.08
CA PHE A 7 0.55 -9.98 -4.33
C PHE A 7 -0.54 -8.97 -4.00
N THR A 8 -1.37 -8.58 -4.97
CA THR A 8 -2.53 -7.70 -4.75
C THR A 8 -3.47 -8.26 -3.69
N TRP A 9 -3.77 -9.56 -3.73
CA TRP A 9 -4.58 -10.22 -2.71
C TRP A 9 -3.95 -10.15 -1.31
N GLN A 10 -2.61 -10.31 -1.22
CA GLN A 10 -1.90 -10.13 0.05
C GLN A 10 -2.00 -8.69 0.55
N VAL A 11 -1.88 -7.69 -0.32
CA VAL A 11 -2.06 -6.28 0.04
C VAL A 11 -3.49 -6.03 0.52
N CYS A 12 -4.51 -6.52 -0.20
CA CYS A 12 -5.93 -6.41 0.19
C CYS A 12 -6.19 -6.94 1.59
N ARG A 13 -5.66 -8.13 1.92
CA ARG A 13 -5.91 -8.78 3.22
C ARG A 13 -5.04 -8.23 4.35
N ARG A 14 -4.31 -7.12 4.11
CA ARG A 14 -3.22 -6.65 4.98
C ARG A 14 -2.31 -7.81 5.39
N ALA A 15 -2.11 -8.74 4.46
CA ALA A 15 -1.40 -10.01 4.61
C ALA A 15 -0.03 -10.00 3.94
N CYS A 16 0.32 -8.90 3.28
CA CYS A 16 1.69 -8.61 2.89
C CYS A 16 2.59 -8.76 4.11
N LEU A 17 3.79 -9.32 3.92
CA LEU A 17 4.83 -9.43 4.94
C LEU A 17 5.36 -8.03 5.29
N THR A 18 4.54 -7.19 5.91
CA THR A 18 4.99 -5.97 6.56
C THR A 18 5.54 -6.35 7.93
N HIS A 19 6.49 -5.55 8.41
CA HIS A 19 7.10 -5.74 9.72
C HIS A 19 6.07 -5.81 10.88
N GLU A 20 4.88 -5.23 10.72
CA GLU A 20 3.74 -5.42 11.65
C GLU A 20 3.36 -6.89 11.89
N LYS A 21 3.41 -7.74 10.86
CA LYS A 21 3.06 -9.16 10.96
C LYS A 21 4.13 -9.95 11.71
N LEU A 22 5.39 -9.55 11.58
CA LEU A 22 6.52 -10.15 12.30
C LEU A 22 6.45 -9.75 13.78
N LYS A 23 6.17 -8.49 14.10
CA LYS A 23 5.87 -8.04 15.48
C LYS A 23 4.73 -8.83 16.12
N LYS A 24 3.60 -9.01 15.41
CA LYS A 24 2.47 -9.82 15.93
C LYS A 24 2.81 -11.29 16.17
N ARG A 25 3.90 -11.80 15.59
CA ARG A 25 4.42 -13.16 15.83
C ARG A 25 5.49 -13.21 16.92
N GLY A 26 5.73 -12.11 17.63
CA GLY A 26 6.70 -12.02 18.72
C GLY A 26 8.12 -11.66 18.31
N PHE A 27 8.36 -11.29 17.05
CA PHE A 27 9.68 -10.80 16.63
C PHE A 27 9.85 -9.33 16.99
N GLU A 28 10.84 -9.02 17.83
CA GLU A 28 11.26 -7.64 18.10
C GLU A 28 12.02 -7.08 16.89
N ILE A 29 11.28 -6.51 15.95
CA ILE A 29 11.86 -5.81 14.81
C ILE A 29 11.47 -4.34 14.88
N VAL A 30 12.45 -3.48 14.63
CA VAL A 30 12.21 -2.06 14.36
C VAL A 30 11.52 -1.97 13.01
N ALA A 31 10.18 -1.99 13.04
CA ALA A 31 9.31 -1.96 11.88
C ALA A 31 9.36 -0.58 11.21
N ARG A 32 10.50 -0.05 10.78
CA ARG A 32 10.57 1.21 10.03
C ARG A 32 10.27 0.94 8.56
N CYS A 33 9.56 1.86 7.92
CA CYS A 33 9.26 1.79 6.50
C CYS A 33 10.55 1.71 5.68
N PHE A 34 10.64 0.71 4.81
CA PHE A 34 11.80 0.52 3.93
C PHE A 34 12.10 1.74 3.03
N PHE A 35 11.09 2.52 2.66
CA PHE A 35 11.28 3.64 1.74
C PHE A 35 11.69 4.95 2.42
N CYS A 36 10.99 5.36 3.48
CA CYS A 36 11.26 6.64 4.13
C CYS A 36 12.13 6.53 5.38
N HIS A 37 12.22 5.34 5.99
CA HIS A 37 12.90 5.10 7.26
C HIS A 37 12.44 5.97 8.46
N GLU A 38 11.40 6.80 8.29
CA GLU A 38 10.92 7.77 9.28
C GLU A 38 9.77 7.24 10.14
N LYS A 39 8.84 6.47 9.54
CA LYS A 39 7.62 6.00 10.19
C LYS A 39 7.57 4.47 10.26
N GLU A 40 6.67 3.95 11.08
CA GLU A 40 6.41 2.52 11.13
C GLU A 40 5.89 1.99 9.78
N GLU A 41 6.40 0.83 9.37
CA GLU A 41 6.01 0.13 8.17
C GLU A 41 4.68 -0.58 8.39
N THR A 42 3.61 0.12 8.04
CA THR A 42 2.29 -0.49 7.91
C THR A 42 1.95 -0.69 6.44
N ASN A 43 0.99 -1.57 6.14
CA ASN A 43 0.55 -1.77 4.76
C ASN A 43 0.04 -0.45 4.13
N SER A 44 -0.78 0.31 4.85
CA SER A 44 -1.28 1.60 4.38
C SER A 44 -0.15 2.63 4.21
N HIS A 45 0.82 2.65 5.12
CA HIS A 45 1.96 3.54 4.96
C HIS A 45 2.81 3.16 3.75
N LEU A 46 3.25 1.90 3.66
CA LEU A 46 4.13 1.44 2.58
C LEU A 46 3.54 1.70 1.19
N PHE A 47 2.24 1.50 0.98
CA PHE A 47 1.63 1.60 -0.34
C PHE A 47 0.93 2.93 -0.63
N LEU A 48 0.52 3.71 0.37
CA LEU A 48 -0.25 4.95 0.16
C LEU A 48 0.44 6.18 0.75
N HIS A 49 0.79 6.14 2.04
CA HIS A 49 1.13 7.32 2.83
C HIS A 49 2.63 7.55 3.02
N CYS A 50 3.46 6.63 2.54
CA CYS A 50 4.90 6.82 2.53
C CYS A 50 5.25 7.94 1.56
N ARG A 51 6.17 8.83 1.96
CA ARG A 51 6.62 9.95 1.14
C ARG A 51 6.95 9.55 -0.30
N VAL A 52 7.64 8.41 -0.48
CA VAL A 52 7.99 7.87 -1.81
C VAL A 52 6.74 7.41 -2.55
N SER A 53 5.91 6.56 -1.92
CA SER A 53 4.70 6.02 -2.53
C SER A 53 3.68 7.09 -2.89
N SER A 54 3.48 8.09 -2.02
CA SER A 54 2.60 9.22 -2.28
C SER A 54 3.06 10.02 -3.50
N GLN A 55 4.37 10.21 -3.71
CA GLN A 55 4.89 10.88 -4.91
C GLN A 55 4.60 10.08 -6.19
N VAL A 56 4.76 8.75 -6.16
CA VAL A 56 4.43 7.87 -7.28
C VAL A 56 2.94 7.99 -7.63
N TRP A 57 2.07 7.99 -6.61
CA TRP A 57 0.65 8.21 -6.80
C TRP A 57 0.35 9.57 -7.40
N HIS A 58 0.93 10.65 -6.88
CA HIS A 58 0.77 11.99 -7.45
C HIS A 58 1.19 12.05 -8.92
N MET A 59 2.31 11.42 -9.28
CA MET A 59 2.75 11.32 -10.68
C MET A 59 1.70 10.60 -11.54
N PHE A 60 1.21 9.45 -11.08
CA PHE A 60 0.21 8.67 -11.81
C PHE A 60 -1.10 9.45 -12.01
N TYR A 61 -1.58 10.16 -10.98
CA TYR A 61 -2.81 10.94 -11.08
C TYR A 61 -2.66 12.16 -11.98
N ASN A 62 -1.51 12.85 -11.93
CA ASN A 62 -1.20 13.95 -12.83
C ASN A 62 -1.17 13.48 -14.30
N LEU A 63 -0.55 12.32 -14.56
CA LEU A 63 -0.52 11.72 -15.90
C LEU A 63 -1.91 11.36 -16.42
N LEU A 64 -2.79 10.88 -15.54
CA LEU A 64 -4.16 10.49 -15.91
C LEU A 64 -5.17 11.66 -15.87
N GLN A 65 -4.76 12.86 -15.47
CA GLN A 65 -5.62 14.04 -15.25
C GLN A 65 -6.84 13.73 -14.36
N LYS A 66 -6.67 12.86 -13.36
CA LYS A 66 -7.75 12.47 -12.43
C LYS A 66 -7.59 13.17 -11.10
N SER A 67 -8.68 13.73 -10.58
CA SER A 67 -8.74 14.14 -9.17
C SER A 67 -8.78 12.88 -8.29
N TRP A 68 -7.84 12.81 -7.35
CA TRP A 68 -7.74 11.68 -6.42
C TRP A 68 -7.59 12.17 -4.99
N VAL A 69 -8.39 11.58 -4.10
CA VAL A 69 -8.26 11.73 -2.65
C VAL A 69 -7.66 10.43 -2.13
N MET A 70 -6.52 10.52 -1.44
CA MET A 70 -5.85 9.34 -0.91
C MET A 70 -6.73 8.64 0.14
N PRO A 71 -7.08 7.36 -0.05
CA PRO A 71 -7.82 6.61 0.95
C PRO A 71 -6.98 6.35 2.19
N GLU A 72 -7.64 6.10 3.31
CA GLU A 72 -6.96 5.78 4.57
C GLU A 72 -6.27 4.41 4.50
N HIS A 73 -6.91 3.43 3.85
CA HIS A 73 -6.42 2.08 3.78
C HIS A 73 -6.30 1.56 2.34
N THR A 74 -5.34 0.66 2.12
CA THR A 74 -5.13 -0.01 0.81
C THR A 74 -6.34 -0.82 0.35
N THR A 75 -7.15 -1.31 1.29
CA THR A 75 -8.45 -1.95 1.00
C THR A 75 -9.39 -1.02 0.26
N ASP A 76 -9.42 0.25 0.64
CA ASP A 76 -10.37 1.22 0.10
C ASP A 76 -9.92 1.69 -1.29
N LEU A 77 -8.61 1.82 -1.49
CA LEU A 77 -8.01 1.99 -2.82
C LEU A 77 -8.46 0.86 -3.77
N LEU A 78 -8.29 -0.40 -3.34
CA LEU A 78 -8.51 -1.56 -4.19
C LEU A 78 -10.00 -1.79 -4.46
N THR A 79 -10.89 -1.53 -3.50
CA THR A 79 -12.33 -1.55 -3.74
C THR A 79 -12.78 -0.49 -4.73
N CYS A 80 -12.23 0.73 -4.64
CA CYS A 80 -12.47 1.78 -5.64
C CYS A 80 -11.99 1.39 -7.03
N TRP A 81 -10.83 0.74 -7.12
CA TRP A 81 -10.26 0.29 -8.40
C TRP A 81 -11.08 -0.84 -9.03
N MET A 82 -11.49 -1.83 -8.24
CA MET A 82 -12.32 -2.95 -8.72
C MET A 82 -13.69 -2.47 -9.22
N ARG A 83 -14.32 -1.49 -8.54
CA ARG A 83 -15.61 -0.92 -8.97
C ARG A 83 -15.52 -0.13 -10.28
N ARG A 84 -14.36 0.45 -10.60
CA ARG A 84 -14.17 1.27 -11.81
C ARG A 84 -13.87 0.46 -13.08
N GLY A 85 -13.93 -0.87 -13.00
CA GLY A 85 -13.66 -1.74 -14.14
C GLY A 85 -12.17 -1.76 -14.46
N GLY A 86 -11.40 -2.52 -13.67
CA GLY A 86 -10.08 -2.94 -14.08
C GLY A 86 -10.18 -3.87 -15.29
N SER A 87 -10.27 -3.28 -16.48
CA SER A 87 -10.19 -3.92 -17.79
C SER A 87 -8.92 -3.45 -18.47
#